data_AF-A0A9P4GYK3-F1
#
_entry.id   AF-A0A9P4GYK3-F1
#
_cell.length_a   1.000
_cell.length_b   1.000
_cell.length_c   1.000
_cell.angle_alpha   90.00
_cell.angle_beta   90.00
_cell.angle_gamma   90.00
#
_symmetry.space_group_name_H-M   'P 1'
#
loop_
_entity.id
_entity.type
_entity.pdbx_description
1 polymer ?
#
loop_
_entity_poly.entity_id
_entity_poly.type
_entity_poly.pdbx_seq_one_letter_code
_entity_poly.pdbx_strand_id
1 'polypeptide(L)'
;MAKLADLPNELLTSIAAYMNQYELPSLALVYSRFRVAAEHNLYRSPFLQGHRAQFYAHDTIPRLHSFAKTLLRRPDLASKVRHLFMVTAKYSDDPTHYKYSPEEELAGNLV
;
A
#
# COMPACT_ATOMS: atom_id res chain seq x y z
N MET A 1 -4.67 -34.63 -9.70
CA MET A 1 -4.57 -33.16 -9.78
C MET A 1 -4.32 -32.63 -8.37
N ALA A 2 -3.20 -31.98 -8.13
CA ALA A 2 -2.91 -31.38 -6.82
C ALA A 2 -3.76 -30.11 -6.65
N LYS A 3 -4.51 -30.00 -5.55
CA LYS A 3 -5.25 -28.77 -5.24
C LYS A 3 -4.38 -27.88 -4.36
N LEU A 4 -4.57 -26.56 -4.48
CA LEU A 4 -3.97 -25.59 -3.55
C LEU A 4 -4.31 -25.92 -2.08
N ALA A 5 -5.49 -26.54 -1.88
CA ALA A 5 -5.96 -27.02 -0.59
C ALA A 5 -5.10 -28.12 0.05
N ASP A 6 -4.35 -28.88 -0.76
CA ASP A 6 -3.56 -30.02 -0.31
C ASP A 6 -2.12 -29.61 0.00
N LEU A 7 -1.77 -28.33 -0.19
CA LEU A 7 -0.42 -27.85 0.07
C LEU A 7 -0.12 -27.78 1.59
N PRO A 8 1.09 -28.20 1.99
CA PRO A 8 1.60 -27.98 3.33
C PRO A 8 1.86 -26.49 3.58
N ASN A 9 1.78 -26.08 4.86
CA ASN A 9 1.80 -24.66 5.25
C ASN A 9 3.14 -23.96 4.92
N GLU A 10 4.23 -24.72 4.87
CA GLU A 10 5.56 -24.25 4.49
C GLU A 10 5.59 -23.80 3.02
N LEU A 11 4.90 -24.54 2.14
CA LEU A 11 4.77 -24.18 0.73
C LEU A 11 3.87 -22.96 0.56
N LEU A 12 2.76 -22.88 1.31
CA LEU A 12 1.91 -21.68 1.29
C LEU A 12 2.67 -20.43 1.73
N THR A 13 3.53 -20.55 2.75
CA THR A 13 4.38 -19.46 3.24
C THR A 13 5.43 -19.05 2.21
N SER A 14 6.01 -20.03 1.52
CA SER A 14 6.97 -19.79 0.43
C SER A 14 6.29 -19.08 -0.73
N ILE A 15 5.12 -19.54 -1.17
CA ILE A 15 4.32 -18.87 -2.21
C ILE A 15 4.02 -17.43 -1.81
N ALA A 16 3.53 -17.21 -0.59
CA ALA A 16 3.22 -15.86 -0.09
C ALA A 16 4.43 -14.92 -0.08
N ALA A 17 5.65 -15.44 0.09
CA ALA A 17 6.88 -14.64 0.05
C ALA A 17 7.28 -14.19 -1.37
N TYR A 18 6.85 -14.91 -2.41
CA TYR A 18 7.11 -14.56 -3.82
C TYR A 18 5.98 -13.75 -4.46
N MET A 19 4.82 -13.66 -3.79
CA MET A 19 3.67 -12.92 -4.30
C MET A 19 3.79 -11.41 -4.10
N ASN A 20 3.14 -10.67 -4.98
CA ASN A 20 3.03 -9.23 -4.82
C ASN A 20 2.15 -8.90 -3.61
N GLN A 21 2.56 -7.91 -2.82
CA GLN A 21 1.81 -7.40 -1.67
C GLN A 21 0.39 -6.94 -1.99
N TYR A 22 0.10 -6.58 -3.26
CA TYR A 22 -1.25 -6.24 -3.71
C TYR A 22 -2.14 -7.46 -3.98
N GLU A 23 -1.54 -8.62 -4.24
CA GLU A 23 -2.26 -9.86 -4.56
C GLU A 23 -2.53 -10.70 -3.31
N LEU A 24 -1.65 -10.59 -2.31
CA LEU A 24 -1.76 -11.29 -1.03
C LEU A 24 -3.12 -11.11 -0.32
N PRO A 25 -3.70 -9.88 -0.22
CA PRO A 25 -5.00 -9.69 0.42
C PRO A 25 -6.12 -10.41 -0.33
N SER A 26 -6.14 -10.31 -1.66
CA SER A 26 -7.16 -10.96 -2.50
C SER A 26 -7.11 -12.48 -2.35
N LEU A 27 -5.92 -13.07 -2.33
CA LEU A 27 -5.77 -14.51 -2.16
C LEU A 27 -6.14 -14.97 -0.74
N ALA A 28 -5.81 -14.17 0.29
CA ALA A 28 -6.19 -14.44 1.67
C ALA A 28 -7.72 -14.40 1.90
N LEU A 29 -8.45 -13.59 1.13
CA LEU A 29 -9.91 -13.55 1.17
C LEU A 29 -10.55 -14.80 0.55
N VAL A 30 -9.96 -15.32 -0.53
CA VAL A 30 -10.49 -16.49 -1.24
C VAL A 30 -10.14 -17.80 -0.53
N TYR A 31 -8.95 -17.90 0.07
CA TYR A 31 -8.46 -19.13 0.67
C TYR A 31 -8.02 -18.93 2.13
N SER A 32 -8.88 -19.36 3.06
CA SER A 32 -8.72 -19.12 4.50
C SER A 32 -7.43 -19.70 5.10
N ARG A 33 -6.94 -20.85 4.62
CA ARG A 33 -5.65 -21.41 5.06
C ARG A 33 -4.45 -20.58 4.60
N PHE A 34 -4.58 -19.84 3.50
CA PHE A 34 -3.53 -18.93 3.03
C PHE A 34 -3.43 -17.68 3.88
N ARG A 35 -4.50 -17.33 4.60
CA ARG A 35 -4.56 -16.10 5.39
C ARG A 35 -3.40 -15.97 6.37
N VAL A 36 -3.03 -17.04 7.06
CA VAL A 36 -1.91 -17.02 8.02
C VAL A 36 -0.59 -16.71 7.33
N ALA A 37 -0.33 -17.33 6.17
CA ALA A 37 0.88 -17.11 5.37
C ALA A 37 0.92 -15.70 4.78
N ALA A 38 -0.22 -15.19 4.31
CA ALA A 38 -0.36 -13.84 3.79
C ALA A 38 -0.16 -12.79 4.89
N GLU A 39 -0.83 -12.94 6.03
CA GLU A 39 -0.67 -12.03 7.19
C GLU A 39 0.79 -11.99 7.64
N HIS A 40 1.44 -13.14 7.75
CA HIS A 40 2.85 -13.19 8.13
C HIS A 40 3.74 -12.39 7.17
N ASN A 41 3.54 -12.50 5.85
CA ASN A 41 4.31 -11.74 4.87
C ASN A 41 3.96 -10.25 4.87
N LEU A 42 2.67 -9.90 4.95
CA LEU A 42 2.19 -8.51 4.97
C LEU A 42 2.72 -7.73 6.18
N TYR A 43 2.77 -8.37 7.36
CA TYR A 43 3.31 -7.74 8.57
C TYR A 43 4.84 -7.78 8.65
N ARG A 44 5.51 -8.68 7.91
CA ARG A 44 6.98 -8.74 7.89
C ARG A 44 7.59 -7.56 7.15
N SER A 45 6.99 -7.17 6.04
CA SER A 45 7.42 -6.05 5.20
C SER A 45 6.24 -5.17 4.80
N PRO A 46 5.60 -4.45 5.74
CA PRO A 46 4.47 -3.59 5.46
C PRO A 46 4.85 -2.48 4.47
N PHE A 47 3.98 -2.29 3.48
CA PHE A 47 4.10 -1.23 2.49
C PHE A 47 2.97 -0.23 2.65
N LEU A 48 3.35 0.97 3.07
CA LEU A 48 2.43 2.09 3.20
C LEU A 48 2.44 2.87 1.89
N GLN A 49 1.52 2.51 0.99
CA GLN A 49 1.30 3.29 -0.22
C GLN A 49 0.60 4.61 0.14
N GLY A 50 1.24 5.74 -0.14
CA GLY A 50 0.52 6.99 -0.37
C GLY A 50 -0.29 6.82 -1.64
N HIS A 51 -1.62 6.88 -1.57
CA HIS A 51 -2.46 6.74 -2.76
C HIS A 51 -2.04 7.77 -3.82
N ARG A 52 -1.73 7.28 -5.05
CA ARG A 52 -1.50 8.07 -6.28
C ARG A 52 -0.87 9.44 -6.01
N ALA A 53 0.40 9.37 -5.63
CA ALA A 53 1.18 10.48 -5.13
C ALA A 53 1.63 11.42 -6.26
N GLN A 54 0.68 12.13 -6.86
CA GLN A 54 0.89 13.42 -7.50
C GLN A 54 0.08 14.53 -6.81
N PHE A 55 -0.97 14.21 -6.05
CA PHE A 55 -1.87 15.23 -5.50
C PHE A 55 -2.08 15.20 -3.97
N TYR A 56 -1.73 14.12 -3.26
CA TYR A 56 -2.09 14.01 -1.83
C TYR A 56 -0.96 13.43 -0.96
N ALA A 57 0.06 14.25 -0.67
CA ALA A 57 0.96 14.01 0.45
C ALA A 57 0.20 13.93 1.80
N HIS A 58 -1.00 14.52 1.87
CA HIS A 58 -1.85 14.56 3.06
C HIS A 58 -2.30 13.20 3.60
N ASP A 59 -2.40 12.15 2.77
CA ASP A 59 -2.91 10.85 3.23
C ASP A 59 -1.82 9.91 3.79
N THR A 60 -0.55 10.20 3.48
CA THR A 60 0.55 9.29 3.83
C THR A 60 0.93 9.41 5.31
N ILE A 61 0.88 10.63 5.87
CA ILE A 61 1.18 10.91 7.29
C ILE A 61 0.14 10.28 8.23
N PRO A 62 -1.19 10.43 8.01
CA PRO A 62 -2.21 9.75 8.82
C PRO A 62 -2.10 8.22 8.80
N ARG A 63 -1.73 7.63 7.65
CA ARG A 63 -1.52 6.17 7.53
C ARG A 63 -0.32 5.71 8.33
N LEU A 64 0.82 6.40 8.24
CA LEU A 64 1.99 6.10 9.06
C LEU A 64 1.66 6.20 10.55
N HIS A 65 0.96 7.26 10.96
CA HIS A 65 0.54 7.44 12.34
C HIS A 65 -0.40 6.32 12.82
N SER A 66 -1.36 5.92 11.99
CA SER A 66 -2.27 4.81 12.30
C SER A 66 -1.53 3.47 12.38
N PHE A 67 -0.55 3.25 11.51
CA PHE A 67 0.32 2.09 11.53
C PHE A 67 1.16 2.05 12.82
N ALA A 68 1.82 3.15 13.18
CA ALA A 68 2.58 3.27 14.42
C ALA A 68 1.70 3.01 15.66
N LYS A 69 0.50 3.59 15.71
CA LYS A 69 -0.49 3.30 16.77
C LYS A 69 -0.85 1.82 16.84
N THR A 70 -0.98 1.16 15.70
CA THR A 70 -1.28 -0.27 15.63
C THR A 70 -0.13 -1.09 16.21
N LEU A 71 1.12 -0.79 15.85
CA LEU A 71 2.28 -1.49 16.39
C LEU A 71 2.42 -1.30 17.91
N LEU A 72 2.16 -0.09 18.41
CA LEU A 72 2.17 0.17 19.86
C LEU A 72 1.12 -0.63 20.62
N ARG A 73 -0.06 -0.86 20.01
CA ARG A 73 -1.15 -1.64 20.62
C ARG A 73 -1.00 -3.15 20.42
N ARG A 74 -0.17 -3.58 19.47
CA ARG A 74 0.03 -4.99 19.11
C ARG A 74 1.52 -5.34 19.04
N PRO A 75 2.15 -5.59 20.21
CA PRO A 75 3.56 -5.95 20.27
C PRO A 75 3.87 -7.26 19.51
N ASP A 76 2.88 -8.13 19.37
CA ASP A 76 2.96 -9.37 18.61
C ASP A 76 3.08 -9.15 17.09
N LEU A 77 2.55 -8.02 16.58
CA LEU A 77 2.75 -7.59 15.20
C LEU A 77 4.05 -6.80 15.06
N ALA A 78 4.36 -5.94 16.04
CA ALA A 78 5.58 -5.16 16.05
C ALA A 78 6.85 -6.03 15.96
N SER A 79 6.87 -7.17 16.66
CA SER A 79 7.98 -8.13 16.60
C SER A 79 8.17 -8.81 15.24
N LYS A 80 7.16 -8.77 14.36
CA LYS A 80 7.21 -9.37 13.02
C LYS A 80 7.74 -8.40 11.97
N VAL A 81 7.55 -7.09 12.16
CA VAL A 81 7.98 -6.05 11.23
C VAL A 81 9.51 -6.04 11.17
N ARG A 82 10.08 -6.35 9.99
CA ARG A 82 11.53 -6.27 9.75
C ARG A 82 11.91 -5.04 8.94
N HIS A 83 11.07 -4.70 7.97
CA HIS A 83 11.30 -3.57 7.08
C HIS A 83 9.99 -2.80 6.90
N LEU A 84 10.04 -1.47 6.97
CA LEU A 84 8.92 -0.61 6.63
C LEU A 84 9.24 0.12 5.34
N PHE A 85 8.40 -0.05 4.32
CA PHE A 85 8.53 0.66 3.06
C PHE A 85 7.44 1.72 2.97
N MET A 86 7.85 2.95 2.65
CA MET A 86 6.96 4.09 2.50
C MET A 86 7.31 4.81 1.21
N VAL A 87 6.31 5.05 0.37
CA VAL A 87 6.45 5.88 -0.83
C VAL A 87 5.73 7.20 -0.56
N THR A 88 6.50 8.27 -0.46
CA THR A 88 5.98 9.64 -0.42
C THR A 88 5.86 10.18 -1.84
N ALA A 89 4.92 11.12 -2.06
CA ALA A 89 4.92 11.91 -3.29
C ALA A 89 6.28 12.61 -3.40
N LYS A 90 6.97 12.46 -4.53
CA LYS A 90 8.00 13.42 -4.89
C LYS A 90 7.26 14.70 -5.28
N TYR A 91 7.35 15.75 -4.45
CA TYR A 91 7.13 17.08 -4.97
C TYR A 91 8.26 17.31 -5.97
N SER A 92 7.95 17.29 -7.27
CA SER A 92 8.80 17.94 -8.25
C SER A 92 8.68 19.43 -7.96
N ASP A 93 9.73 20.03 -7.38
CA ASP A 93 9.91 21.48 -7.34
C ASP A 93 10.18 22.00 -8.77
N ASP A 94 9.27 21.72 -9.71
CA ASP A 94 9.25 22.36 -11.02
C ASP A 94 8.17 23.45 -10.98
N PRO A 95 8.54 24.73 -10.81
CA PRO A 95 7.59 25.83 -10.66
C PRO A 95 6.87 26.17 -11.97
N THR A 96 7.07 25.41 -13.05
CA THR A 96 6.53 25.74 -14.38
C THR A 96 5.11 25.23 -14.63
N HIS A 97 4.48 24.50 -13.70
CA HIS A 97 3.18 23.86 -13.92
C HIS A 97 1.95 24.49 -13.23
N TYR A 98 2.01 25.77 -12.88
CA TYR A 98 0.82 26.56 -12.54
C TYR A 98 0.56 27.63 -13.59
N LYS A 99 0.00 27.23 -14.73
CA LYS A 99 -0.81 28.10 -15.59
C LYS A 99 -2.13 27.42 -15.90
N TYR A 100 -3.04 27.48 -14.93
CA TYR A 100 -4.47 27.45 -15.20
C TYR A 100 -5.09 28.57 -14.35
N SER A 101 -5.23 29.75 -14.96
CA SER A 101 -6.18 30.77 -14.50
C SER A 101 -7.46 30.57 -15.33
N PRO A 102 -8.61 30.27 -14.72
CA PRO A 102 -9.88 30.08 -15.44
C PRO A 102 -10.50 31.41 -15.92
N GLU A 103 -9.81 32.54 -15.81
CA GLU A 103 -10.39 33.88 -16.03
C GLU A 103 -10.18 34.43 -17.45
N GLU A 104 -9.45 33.75 -18.34
CA GLU A 104 -9.19 34.25 -19.71
C GLU A 104 -10.17 33.73 -20.78
N GLU A 105 -11.12 32.84 -20.46
CA GLU A 105 -12.05 32.29 -21.47
C GLU A 105 -13.33 33.14 -21.70
N LEU A 106 -13.53 34.24 -20.97
CA LEU A 106 -14.74 35.07 -21.04
C LEU A 106 -14.57 36.41 -21.78
N ALA A 107 -13.39 36.69 -22.35
CA ALA A 107 -13.12 37.94 -23.10
C ALA A 107 -12.99 37.75 -24.63
N GLY A 108 -13.26 36.55 -25.17
CA GLY A 108 -12.99 36.22 -26.57
C GLY A 108 -14.18 36.20 -27.54
N ASN A 109 -15.43 36.36 -27.08
CA ASN A 109 -16.63 36.24 -27.93
C ASN A 109 -17.47 37.53 -28.01
N LEU A 110 -16.79 38.66 -28.25
CA LEU A 110 -17.44 39.88 -28.73
C LEU A 110 -16.58 40.52 -29.84
N VAL A 111 -16.61 39.92 -31.03
CA VAL A 111 -16.51 40.63 -32.33
C VAL A 111 -17.41 39.88 -33.32
#